data_AF-A0A3E0DXQ6-F1
#
_entry.id   AF-A0A3E0DXQ6-F1
#
_cell.length_a   1.000
_cell.length_b   1.000
_cell.length_c   1.000
_cell.angle_alpha   90.00
_cell.angle_beta   90.00
_cell.angle_gamma   90.00
#
_symmetry.space_group_name_H-M   'P 1'
#
loop_
_entity.id
_entity.type
_entity.pdbx_description
1 polymer ?
#
loop_
_entity_poly.entity_id
_entity_poly.type
_entity_poly.pdbx_seq_one_letter_code
_entity_poly.pdbx_strand_id
1 'polypeptide(L)'
;MEIKIKDFSPKYNQMFFFDNNIWMFLFSPIGNYEKNKQSSISNFLRLLKTTNCDIVLNSLILSEFSNANLRLDFNLWKNETNNFTADYKKDYLSSTRYKDTEKLIESCINQILKLSERFSDDFNRINIENVLINFKTIDFNDAYYLELCRQNNWFFVSDDGDFQKINHSVTILKP
;
A
#
# COMPACT_ATOMS: atom_id res chain seq x y z
N MET A 1 -17.10 -5.86 -5.65
CA MET A 1 -16.93 -6.41 -7.02
C MET A 1 -15.45 -6.37 -7.36
N GLU A 2 -14.86 -7.47 -7.81
CA GLU A 2 -13.46 -7.52 -8.23
C GLU A 2 -13.34 -7.50 -9.76
N ILE A 3 -12.44 -6.66 -10.28
CA ILE A 3 -12.20 -6.49 -11.72
C ILE A 3 -10.69 -6.53 -11.94
N LYS A 4 -10.21 -7.23 -12.97
CA LYS A 4 -8.79 -7.18 -13.32
C LYS A 4 -8.45 -5.82 -13.92
N ILE A 5 -7.29 -5.23 -13.58
CA ILE A 5 -6.88 -3.91 -14.07
C ILE A 5 -6.81 -3.87 -15.61
N LYS A 6 -6.45 -4.99 -16.24
CA LYS A 6 -6.40 -5.12 -17.71
C LYS A 6 -7.77 -5.03 -18.39
N ASP A 7 -8.84 -5.33 -17.65
CA ASP A 7 -10.22 -5.36 -18.13
C ASP A 7 -10.98 -4.08 -17.70
N PHE A 8 -10.31 -3.16 -17.00
CA PHE A 8 -10.88 -1.91 -16.51
C PHE A 8 -10.43 -0.72 -17.37
N SER A 9 -11.36 0.17 -17.70
CA SER A 9 -11.08 1.42 -18.44
C SER A 9 -11.35 2.63 -17.55
N PRO A 10 -10.28 3.27 -17.01
CA PRO A 10 -10.40 4.48 -16.21
C PRO A 10 -11.08 5.61 -16.98
N LYS A 11 -11.78 6.46 -16.24
CA LYS A 11 -12.44 7.67 -16.75
C LYS A 11 -11.88 8.90 -16.03
N TYR A 12 -11.93 10.03 -16.72
CA TYR A 12 -11.50 11.33 -16.22
C TYR A 12 -12.04 11.61 -14.80
N ASN A 13 -11.20 12.18 -13.92
CA ASN A 13 -11.50 12.52 -12.52
C ASN A 13 -11.95 11.35 -11.63
N GLN A 14 -11.71 10.09 -12.02
CA GLN A 14 -11.86 8.98 -11.10
C GLN A 14 -10.71 8.94 -10.11
N MET A 15 -11.01 8.50 -8.89
CA MET A 15 -10.08 8.47 -7.77
C MET A 15 -9.77 7.02 -7.39
N PHE A 16 -8.48 6.74 -7.23
CA PHE A 16 -7.95 5.41 -6.96
C PHE A 16 -7.18 5.41 -5.66
N PHE A 17 -7.47 4.45 -4.79
CA PHE A 17 -6.73 4.23 -3.57
C PHE A 17 -5.88 2.97 -3.76
N PHE A 18 -4.56 3.13 -3.72
CA PHE A 18 -3.65 2.01 -3.85
C PHE A 18 -3.33 1.48 -2.47
N ASP A 19 -3.59 0.19 -2.28
CA ASP A 19 -3.17 -0.57 -1.12
C ASP A 19 -1.63 -0.54 -0.99
N ASN A 20 -1.13 -0.73 0.23
CA ASN A 20 0.29 -0.78 0.52
C ASN A 20 0.99 -1.89 -0.28
N ASN A 21 0.36 -3.06 -0.50
CA ASN A 21 0.97 -4.10 -1.34
C ASN A 21 1.29 -3.61 -2.77
N ILE A 22 0.48 -2.72 -3.34
CA ILE A 22 0.71 -2.12 -4.67
C ILE A 22 1.90 -1.17 -4.62
N TRP A 23 2.01 -0.34 -3.58
CA TRP A 23 3.16 0.54 -3.39
C TRP A 23 4.45 -0.24 -3.16
N MET A 24 4.38 -1.33 -2.39
CA MET A 24 5.47 -2.27 -2.21
C MET A 24 5.91 -2.85 -3.56
N PHE A 25 5.00 -3.37 -4.38
CA PHE A 25 5.34 -3.87 -5.73
C PHE A 25 6.06 -2.83 -6.61
N LEU A 26 5.67 -1.56 -6.53
CA LEU A 26 6.22 -0.50 -7.37
C LEU A 26 7.55 0.06 -6.86
N PHE A 27 7.66 0.29 -5.54
CA PHE A 27 8.70 1.15 -4.96
C PHE A 27 9.49 0.53 -3.82
N SER A 28 9.13 -0.66 -3.28
CA SER A 28 9.93 -1.24 -2.19
C SER A 28 11.33 -1.62 -2.72
N PRO A 29 12.41 -0.97 -2.23
CA PRO A 29 13.76 -1.20 -2.75
C PRO A 29 14.32 -2.58 -2.41
N ILE A 30 13.70 -3.28 -1.46
CA ILE A 30 14.21 -4.52 -0.85
C ILE A 30 13.48 -5.77 -1.40
N GLY A 31 12.31 -5.59 -2.01
CA GLY A 31 11.44 -6.70 -2.39
C GLY A 31 11.79 -7.30 -3.75
N ASN A 32 11.86 -8.62 -3.82
CA ASN A 32 12.07 -9.36 -5.07
C ASN A 32 10.72 -9.72 -5.71
N TYR A 33 10.05 -8.74 -6.29
CA TYR A 33 8.70 -8.91 -6.82
C TYR A 33 8.66 -9.51 -8.23
N GLU A 34 7.54 -10.16 -8.56
CA GLU A 34 7.30 -10.70 -9.91
C GLU A 34 7.25 -9.58 -10.97
N LYS A 35 8.21 -9.60 -11.90
CA LYS A 35 8.36 -8.58 -12.96
C LYS A 35 7.09 -8.35 -13.78
N ASN A 36 6.32 -9.41 -14.06
CA ASN A 36 5.10 -9.30 -14.84
C ASN A 36 4.02 -8.51 -14.10
N LYS A 37 3.86 -8.76 -12.79
CA LYS A 37 2.90 -8.04 -11.94
C LYS A 37 3.32 -6.59 -11.77
N GLN A 38 4.60 -6.33 -11.52
CA GLN A 38 5.15 -4.97 -11.46
C GLN A 38 4.89 -4.20 -12.77
N SER A 39 5.12 -4.83 -13.92
CA SER A 39 4.83 -4.23 -15.23
C SER A 39 3.34 -3.93 -15.42
N SER A 40 2.45 -4.87 -15.05
CA SER A 40 0.99 -4.69 -15.09
C SER A 40 0.57 -3.43 -14.30
N ILE A 41 1.01 -3.34 -13.05
CA ILE A 41 0.70 -2.20 -12.16
C ILE A 41 1.32 -0.90 -12.69
N SER A 42 2.57 -0.93 -13.17
CA SER A 42 3.25 0.25 -13.71
C SER A 42 2.54 0.80 -14.95
N ASN A 43 2.04 -0.08 -15.81
CA ASN A 43 1.25 0.29 -16.98
C ASN A 43 -0.10 0.89 -16.57
N PHE A 44 -0.75 0.33 -15.54
CA PHE A 44 -1.99 0.86 -15.00
C PHE A 44 -1.81 2.24 -14.36
N LEU A 45 -0.76 2.43 -13.54
CA LEU A 45 -0.38 3.73 -12.99
C LEU A 45 -0.18 4.78 -14.10
N ARG A 46 0.53 4.43 -15.18
CA ARG A 46 0.71 5.31 -16.33
C ARG A 46 -0.62 5.65 -16.99
N LEU A 47 -1.51 4.66 -17.18
CA LEU A 47 -2.84 4.86 -17.74
C LEU A 47 -3.64 5.87 -16.91
N LEU A 48 -3.70 5.69 -15.58
CA LEU A 48 -4.38 6.61 -14.66
C LEU A 48 -3.90 8.06 -14.83
N LYS A 49 -2.57 8.26 -14.91
CA LYS A 49 -2.00 9.59 -15.12
C LYS A 49 -2.36 10.19 -16.47
N THR A 50 -2.29 9.41 -17.55
CA THR A 50 -2.66 9.89 -18.89
C THR A 50 -4.16 10.19 -19.04
N THR A 51 -5.00 9.58 -18.22
CA THR A 51 -6.46 9.82 -18.19
C THR A 51 -6.86 10.94 -17.23
N ASN A 52 -5.91 11.59 -16.54
CA ASN A 52 -6.16 12.56 -15.47
C ASN A 52 -7.06 11.99 -14.36
N CYS A 53 -6.68 10.81 -13.87
CA CYS A 53 -7.20 10.24 -12.63
C CYS A 53 -6.28 10.59 -11.46
N ASP A 54 -6.86 10.67 -10.27
CA ASP A 54 -6.12 10.93 -9.04
C ASP A 54 -5.84 9.65 -8.27
N ILE A 55 -4.66 9.60 -7.67
CA ILE A 55 -4.27 8.50 -6.78
C ILE A 55 -4.25 9.08 -5.38
N VAL A 56 -5.10 8.54 -4.53
CA VAL A 56 -5.25 8.96 -3.15
C VAL A 56 -4.10 8.39 -2.33
N LEU A 57 -3.50 9.24 -1.52
CA LEU A 57 -2.49 8.87 -0.54
C LEU A 57 -2.83 9.50 0.82
N ASN A 58 -2.87 8.68 1.85
CA ASN A 58 -3.10 9.10 3.23
C ASN A 58 -1.90 8.72 4.12
N SER A 59 -1.94 9.09 5.40
CA SER A 59 -0.80 8.90 6.30
C SER A 59 -0.62 7.44 6.70
N LEU A 60 -1.72 6.68 6.79
CA LEU A 60 -1.71 5.25 7.11
C LEU A 60 -0.91 4.44 6.09
N ILE A 61 -1.11 4.70 4.78
CA ILE A 61 -0.33 4.03 3.72
C ILE A 61 1.17 4.32 3.85
N LEU A 62 1.56 5.58 4.10
CA LEU A 62 2.98 5.92 4.26
C LEU A 62 3.60 5.29 5.52
N SER A 63 2.83 5.24 6.62
CA SER A 63 3.24 4.55 7.84
C SER A 63 3.49 3.06 7.58
N GLU A 64 2.56 2.41 6.88
CA GLU A 64 2.64 0.98 6.59
C GLU A 64 3.78 0.66 5.61
N PHE A 65 3.92 1.44 4.53
CA PHE A 65 5.00 1.30 3.55
C PHE A 65 6.37 1.41 4.23
N SER A 66 6.56 2.42 5.08
CA SER A 66 7.83 2.64 5.78
C SER A 66 8.15 1.49 6.71
N ASN A 67 7.20 1.11 7.57
CA ASN A 67 7.38 0.05 8.56
C ASN A 67 7.58 -1.32 7.90
N ALA A 68 6.84 -1.62 6.83
CA ALA A 68 6.97 -2.87 6.10
C ALA A 68 8.37 -3.01 5.48
N ASN A 69 8.87 -1.97 4.80
CA ASN A 69 10.22 -1.98 4.23
C ASN A 69 11.31 -2.13 5.30
N LEU A 70 11.22 -1.39 6.41
CA LEU A 70 12.19 -1.52 7.50
C LEU A 70 12.18 -2.91 8.14
N ARG A 71 11.01 -3.53 8.28
CA ARG A 71 10.89 -4.90 8.81
C ARG A 71 11.45 -5.94 7.85
N LEU A 72 11.25 -5.77 6.54
CA LEU A 72 11.86 -6.62 5.52
C LEU A 72 13.39 -6.53 5.58
N ASP A 73 13.93 -5.30 5.59
CA ASP A 73 15.37 -5.10 5.65
C ASP A 73 16.00 -5.63 6.94
N PHE A 74 15.33 -5.43 8.08
CA PHE A 74 15.75 -6.02 9.35
C PHE A 74 15.87 -7.54 9.27
N ASN A 75 14.90 -8.22 8.64
CA ASN A 75 14.95 -9.66 8.49
C ASN A 75 16.09 -10.10 7.57
N LEU A 76 16.36 -9.37 6.49
CA LEU A 76 17.54 -9.62 5.64
C LEU A 76 18.84 -9.42 6.42
N TRP A 77 18.95 -8.31 7.14
CA TRP A 77 20.12 -7.98 7.95
C TRP A 77 20.42 -9.06 9.00
N LYS A 78 19.40 -9.59 9.69
CA LYS A 78 19.57 -10.73 10.62
C LYS A 78 20.15 -11.95 9.92
N ASN A 79 19.67 -12.26 8.72
CA ASN A 79 20.15 -13.40 7.94
C ASN A 79 21.59 -13.19 7.46
N GLU A 80 21.91 -12.00 6.94
CA GLU A 80 23.25 -11.64 6.45
C GLU A 80 24.30 -11.64 7.58
N THR A 81 23.91 -11.22 8.78
CA THR A 81 24.79 -11.17 9.96
C THR A 81 24.79 -12.46 10.77
N ASN A 82 23.95 -13.44 10.42
CA ASN A 82 23.66 -14.64 11.23
C ASN A 82 23.21 -14.32 12.68
N ASN A 83 22.68 -13.12 12.93
CA ASN A 83 22.19 -12.71 14.25
C ASN A 83 20.67 -12.87 14.33
N PHE A 84 20.21 -14.13 14.33
CA PHE A 84 18.78 -14.45 14.30
C PHE A 84 18.01 -13.99 15.55
N THR A 85 18.71 -13.76 16.67
CA THR A 85 18.12 -13.28 17.93
C THR A 85 18.18 -11.76 18.07
N ALA A 86 18.67 -11.03 17.07
CA ALA A 86 18.69 -9.57 17.11
C ALA A 86 17.29 -9.01 17.34
N ASP A 87 17.22 -7.94 18.11
CA ASP A 87 16.02 -7.16 18.36
C ASP A 87 15.97 -5.95 17.41
N TYR A 88 14.79 -5.70 16.85
CA TYR A 88 14.60 -4.63 15.89
C TYR A 88 14.93 -3.25 16.47
N LYS A 89 14.53 -2.99 17.73
CA LYS A 89 14.71 -1.66 18.34
C LYS A 89 16.10 -1.48 18.90
N LYS A 90 16.65 -2.51 19.55
CA LYS A 90 17.94 -2.42 20.24
C LYS A 90 19.13 -2.52 19.31
N ASP A 91 19.07 -3.45 18.35
CA ASP A 91 20.24 -3.78 17.54
C ASP A 91 20.18 -3.13 16.16
N TYR A 92 18.99 -3.10 15.54
CA TYR A 92 18.84 -2.64 14.17
C TYR A 92 18.68 -1.12 14.05
N LEU A 93 17.84 -0.45 14.85
CA LEU A 93 17.63 1.02 14.73
C LEU A 93 18.92 1.84 14.91
N SER A 94 19.86 1.38 15.73
CA SER A 94 21.16 2.04 15.94
C SER A 94 22.20 1.72 14.86
N SER A 95 21.92 0.74 13.99
CA SER A 95 22.86 0.28 12.97
C SER A 95 23.03 1.30 11.84
N THR A 96 24.16 1.23 11.14
CA THR A 96 24.36 1.95 9.88
C THR A 96 23.38 1.45 8.81
N ARG A 97 23.08 0.15 8.79
CA ARG A 97 22.12 -0.47 7.86
C ARG A 97 20.74 0.20 7.94
N TYR A 98 20.22 0.45 9.14
CA TYR A 98 18.95 1.16 9.31
C TYR A 98 18.98 2.56 8.67
N LYS A 99 20.03 3.35 8.91
CA LYS A 99 20.14 4.72 8.38
C LYS A 99 20.22 4.74 6.86
N ASP A 100 20.88 3.75 6.26
CA ASP A 100 20.96 3.63 4.81
C ASP A 100 19.60 3.24 4.22
N THR A 101 18.91 2.29 4.85
CA THR A 101 17.55 1.86 4.46
C THR A 101 16.52 2.99 4.62
N GLU A 102 16.59 3.76 5.70
CA GLU A 102 15.73 4.92 5.96
C GLU A 102 15.82 5.95 4.81
N LYS A 103 17.03 6.28 4.35
CA LYS A 103 17.23 7.20 3.21
C LYS A 103 16.65 6.66 1.90
N LEU A 104 16.75 5.36 1.67
CA LEU A 104 16.15 4.72 0.49
C LEU A 104 14.62 4.83 0.55
N ILE A 105 14.03 4.54 1.71
CA ILE A 105 12.59 4.65 1.94
C ILE A 105 12.13 6.10 1.78
N GLU A 106 12.86 7.08 2.32
CA GLU A 106 12.56 8.51 2.14
C GLU A 106 12.51 8.90 0.66
N SER A 107 13.48 8.43 -0.14
CA SER A 107 13.48 8.65 -1.60
C SER A 107 12.25 8.03 -2.28
N CYS A 108 11.85 6.83 -1.87
CA CYS A 108 10.64 6.18 -2.39
C CYS A 108 9.36 6.93 -1.99
N ILE A 109 9.23 7.36 -0.73
CA ILE A 109 8.09 8.16 -0.27
C ILE A 109 7.99 9.47 -1.05
N ASN A 110 9.11 10.14 -1.32
CA ASN A 110 9.13 11.35 -2.15
C ASN A 110 8.65 11.11 -3.59
N GLN A 111 8.84 9.91 -4.14
CA GLN A 111 8.29 9.54 -5.45
C GLN A 111 6.79 9.26 -5.36
N ILE A 112 6.35 8.51 -4.35
CA ILE A 112 4.92 8.22 -4.09
C ILE A 112 4.14 9.53 -3.92
N LEU A 113 4.68 10.49 -3.16
CA LEU A 113 4.09 11.82 -2.96
C LEU A 113 3.96 12.65 -4.24
N LYS A 114 4.85 12.45 -5.23
CA LYS A 114 4.76 13.14 -6.54
C LYS A 114 3.73 12.49 -7.46
N LEU A 115 3.42 11.21 -7.23
CA LEU A 115 2.49 10.43 -8.02
C LEU A 115 1.07 10.44 -7.45
N SER A 116 0.87 11.04 -6.29
CA SER A 116 -0.38 10.93 -5.54
C SER A 116 -0.83 12.28 -5.00
N GLU A 117 -2.13 12.39 -4.79
CA GLU A 117 -2.76 13.49 -4.11
C GLU A 117 -2.89 13.18 -2.62
N ARG A 118 -2.60 14.17 -1.76
CA ARG A 118 -2.64 13.99 -0.30
C ARG A 118 -4.06 14.14 0.20
N PHE A 119 -4.57 13.11 0.86
CA PHE A 119 -5.89 13.10 1.48
C PHE A 119 -5.81 12.89 2.99
N SER A 120 -6.81 13.42 3.69
CA SER A 120 -7.03 13.18 5.12
C SER A 120 -7.31 11.69 5.37
N ASP A 121 -6.86 11.18 6.51
CA ASP A 121 -7.24 9.83 6.96
C ASP A 121 -8.73 9.78 7.36
N ASP A 122 -9.38 10.92 7.61
CA ASP A 122 -10.80 11.06 7.94
C ASP A 122 -11.25 10.27 9.18
N PHE A 123 -10.36 10.11 10.17
CA PHE A 123 -10.64 9.39 11.41
C PHE A 123 -11.87 9.91 12.17
N ASN A 124 -12.15 11.21 12.08
CA ASN A 124 -13.34 11.81 12.69
C ASN A 124 -14.66 11.46 11.98
N ARG A 125 -14.62 10.91 10.77
CA ARG A 125 -15.79 10.62 9.92
C ARG A 125 -15.89 9.14 9.52
N ILE A 126 -14.80 8.38 9.63
CA ILE A 126 -14.78 6.95 9.33
C ILE A 126 -15.84 6.23 10.15
N ASN A 127 -16.57 5.30 9.54
CA ASN A 127 -17.49 4.46 10.29
C ASN A 127 -16.68 3.34 10.96
N ILE A 128 -16.22 3.62 12.17
CA ILE A 128 -15.36 2.69 12.91
C ILE A 128 -16.04 1.34 13.17
N GLU A 129 -17.36 1.28 13.28
CA GLU A 129 -18.09 0.02 13.46
C GLU A 129 -17.94 -0.89 12.23
N ASN A 130 -18.03 -0.33 11.03
CA ASN A 130 -17.78 -1.10 9.80
C ASN A 130 -16.32 -1.60 9.74
N VAL A 131 -15.36 -0.77 10.14
CA VAL A 131 -13.95 -1.15 10.23
C VAL A 131 -13.77 -2.31 11.20
N LEU A 132 -14.34 -2.22 12.41
CA LEU A 132 -14.25 -3.26 13.43
C LEU A 132 -14.97 -4.56 13.04
N ILE A 133 -16.05 -4.47 12.26
CA ILE A 133 -16.73 -5.66 11.70
C ILE A 133 -15.81 -6.36 10.70
N ASN A 134 -15.22 -5.64 9.75
CA ASN A 134 -14.36 -6.20 8.72
C ASN A 134 -13.01 -6.68 9.29
N PHE A 135 -12.47 -5.98 10.30
CA PHE A 135 -11.22 -6.33 10.99
C PHE A 135 -11.27 -7.73 11.66
N LYS A 136 -12.46 -8.31 11.85
CA LYS A 136 -12.57 -9.70 12.32
C LYS A 136 -12.04 -10.72 11.29
N THR A 137 -11.89 -10.31 10.04
CA THR A 137 -11.52 -11.19 8.92
C THR A 137 -10.24 -10.74 8.21
N ILE A 138 -10.04 -9.43 8.08
CA ILE A 138 -8.87 -8.80 7.44
C ILE A 138 -8.12 -7.92 8.44
N ASP A 139 -6.96 -7.37 8.08
CA ASP A 139 -6.24 -6.50 9.01
C ASP A 139 -6.96 -5.14 9.22
N PHE A 140 -6.53 -4.41 10.26
CA PHE A 140 -7.20 -3.16 10.62
C PHE A 140 -7.04 -2.07 9.55
N ASN A 141 -5.86 -1.98 8.95
CA ASN A 141 -5.57 -0.99 7.93
C ASN A 141 -6.37 -1.29 6.65
N ASP A 142 -6.43 -2.54 6.23
CA ASP A 142 -7.23 -3.02 5.11
C ASP A 142 -8.72 -2.73 5.32
N ALA A 143 -9.23 -3.02 6.52
CA ALA A 143 -10.61 -2.70 6.88
C ALA A 143 -10.86 -1.18 6.86
N TYR A 144 -9.88 -0.39 7.30
CA TYR A 144 -9.93 1.07 7.28
C TYR A 144 -9.94 1.61 5.84
N TYR A 145 -9.03 1.15 4.99
CA TYR A 145 -8.93 1.56 3.59
C TYR A 145 -10.21 1.25 2.83
N LEU A 146 -10.81 0.08 3.06
CA LEU A 146 -12.09 -0.27 2.44
C LEU A 146 -13.22 0.65 2.87
N GLU A 147 -13.35 0.95 4.17
CA GLU A 147 -14.39 1.87 4.63
C GLU A 147 -14.15 3.29 4.06
N LEU A 148 -12.89 3.74 4.01
CA LEU A 148 -12.53 5.03 3.44
C LEU A 148 -12.87 5.11 1.94
N CYS A 149 -12.55 4.06 1.17
CA CYS A 149 -12.91 3.96 -0.25
C CYS A 149 -14.43 3.94 -0.45
N ARG A 150 -15.15 3.22 0.42
CA ARG A 150 -16.61 3.14 0.38
C ARG A 150 -17.26 4.50 0.61
N GLN A 151 -16.79 5.26 1.60
CA GLN A 151 -17.33 6.57 1.94
C GLN A 151 -17.12 7.61 0.83
N ASN A 152 -15.99 7.53 0.14
CA ASN A 152 -15.61 8.49 -0.88
C ASN A 152 -15.85 8.02 -2.32
N ASN A 153 -16.42 6.81 -2.50
CA ASN A 153 -16.66 6.19 -3.81
C ASN A 153 -15.38 6.07 -4.66
N TRP A 154 -14.28 5.65 -4.03
CA TRP A 154 -12.99 5.42 -4.69
C TRP A 154 -12.86 3.98 -5.18
N PHE A 155 -12.09 3.79 -6.25
CA PHE A 155 -11.65 2.46 -6.67
C PHE A 155 -10.49 2.03 -5.79
N PHE A 156 -10.56 0.83 -5.24
CA PHE A 156 -9.48 0.28 -4.42
C PHE A 156 -8.62 -0.65 -5.27
N VAL A 157 -7.31 -0.47 -5.29
CA VAL A 157 -6.37 -1.29 -6.07
C VAL A 157 -5.55 -2.11 -5.10
N SER A 158 -5.68 -3.43 -5.15
CA SER A 158 -5.02 -4.35 -4.21
C SER A 158 -4.84 -5.73 -4.84
N ASP A 159 -3.74 -6.40 -4.50
CA ASP A 159 -3.48 -7.79 -4.89
C ASP A 159 -4.01 -8.81 -3.86
N ASP A 160 -4.48 -8.38 -2.68
CA ASP A 160 -4.83 -9.29 -1.57
C ASP A 160 -6.16 -10.06 -1.75
N GLY A 161 -6.11 -11.39 -1.70
CA GLY A 161 -7.29 -12.24 -1.84
C GLY A 161 -8.25 -12.21 -0.64
N ASP A 162 -7.83 -11.66 0.50
CA ASP A 162 -8.61 -11.70 1.73
C ASP A 162 -9.87 -10.84 1.68
N PHE A 163 -9.93 -9.85 0.78
CA PHE A 163 -11.13 -9.05 0.54
C PHE A 163 -12.32 -9.86 0.02
N GLN A 164 -12.09 -11.02 -0.60
CA GLN A 164 -13.15 -11.93 -1.03
C GLN A 164 -13.91 -12.56 0.15
N LYS A 165 -13.32 -12.54 1.35
CA LYS A 165 -13.90 -13.15 2.56
C LYS A 165 -14.89 -12.23 3.27
N ILE A 166 -15.04 -10.99 2.83
CA ILE A 166 -15.91 -9.99 3.46
C ILE A 166 -16.93 -9.43 2.47
N ASN A 167 -18.09 -9.02 2.98
CA ASN A 167 -19.10 -8.37 2.15
C ASN A 167 -18.81 -6.86 2.07
N HIS A 168 -18.50 -6.37 0.88
CA HIS A 168 -18.24 -4.96 0.64
C HIS A 168 -18.81 -4.49 -0.70
N SER A 169 -19.18 -3.21 -0.78
CA SER A 169 -19.65 -2.58 -2.01
C SER A 169 -18.55 -1.92 -2.84
N VAL A 170 -17.32 -1.86 -2.31
CA VAL A 170 -16.16 -1.24 -3.01
C VAL A 170 -15.82 -2.03 -4.28
N THR A 171 -15.48 -1.31 -5.35
CA THR A 171 -14.90 -1.93 -6.55
C THR A 171 -13.40 -2.09 -6.33
N ILE A 172 -12.94 -3.35 -6.32
CA ILE A 172 -11.54 -3.69 -6.14
C ILE A 172 -10.94 -4.03 -7.50
N LEU A 173 -9.81 -3.42 -7.82
CA LEU A 173 -9.05 -3.66 -9.04
C LEU A 173 -7.82 -4.52 -8.72
N LYS A 174 -7.69 -5.64 -9.43
CA LYS A 174 -6.67 -6.68 -9.22
C LYS A 174 -5.60 -6.64 -10.32
N PRO A 175 -4.30 -6.61 -9.99
CA PRO A 175 -3.19 -6.63 -10.95
C PRO A 175 -3.20 -7.73 -12.02
#